data_AF-A0A392PWF4-F1
#
_entry.id   AF-A0A392PWF4-F1
#
_cell.length_a   1.000
_cell.length_b   1.000
_cell.length_c   1.000
_cell.angle_alpha   90.00
_cell.angle_beta   90.00
_cell.angle_gamma   90.00
#
_symmetry.space_group_name_H-M   'P 1'
#
loop_
_entity.id
_entity.type
_entity.pdbx_description
1 polymer ?
#
loop_
_entity_poly.entity_id
_entity_poly.type
_entity_poly.pdbx_seq_one_letter_code
_entity_poly.pdbx_strand_id
1 'polypeptide(L)'
;MQSLKCLQHLLFLSLQNDTYEGLHLHVEAGGFQKLKELHVRDLNELQDIIIDKGALPSLKKMSLFELFSLKHIPTGIKHLEKLEALRILDMKVEFVEHNSTEDWIMEHVPLLKLKQWMGMLFETQGSRNQAGRKRCWLQLQVQ
;
A
#
# COMPACT_ATOMS: atom_id res chain seq x y z
N MET A 1 -17.04 6.17 -2.87
CA MET A 1 -16.65 4.81 -3.32
C MET A 1 -17.83 3.96 -3.83
N GLN A 2 -19.05 4.07 -3.28
CA GLN A 2 -20.16 3.16 -3.61
C GLN A 2 -20.48 3.07 -5.12
N SER A 3 -20.50 4.19 -5.85
CA SER A 3 -20.83 4.21 -7.28
C SER A 3 -19.78 3.53 -8.18
N LEU A 4 -18.52 3.45 -7.74
CA LEU A 4 -17.44 2.82 -8.49
C LEU A 4 -17.42 1.29 -8.33
N LYS A 5 -18.06 0.75 -7.28
CA LYS A 5 -18.14 -0.71 -7.05
C LYS A 5 -18.91 -1.43 -8.17
N CYS A 6 -19.79 -0.74 -8.87
CA CYS A 6 -20.55 -1.27 -10.01
C CYS A 6 -19.67 -1.53 -11.25
N LEU A 7 -18.45 -1.01 -11.29
CA LEU A 7 -17.50 -1.23 -12.39
C LEU A 7 -16.80 -2.59 -12.22
N GLN A 8 -17.54 -3.67 -12.49
CA GLN A 8 -17.08 -5.06 -12.28
C GLN A 8 -15.86 -5.45 -13.13
N HIS A 9 -15.50 -4.65 -14.14
CA HIS A 9 -14.37 -4.90 -15.04
C HIS A 9 -13.20 -3.92 -14.84
N LEU A 10 -13.27 -3.07 -13.81
CA LEU A 10 -12.19 -2.13 -13.54
C LEU A 10 -10.92 -2.89 -13.17
N LEU A 11 -9.85 -2.68 -13.96
CA LEU A 11 -8.54 -3.31 -13.75
C LEU A 11 -7.54 -2.36 -13.07
N PHE A 12 -7.74 -1.06 -13.23
CA PHE A 12 -6.87 0.00 -12.74
C PHE A 12 -7.72 1.11 -12.15
N LEU A 13 -7.34 1.59 -10.96
CA LEU A 13 -7.97 2.71 -10.28
C LEU A 13 -6.89 3.64 -9.75
N SER A 14 -7.03 4.92 -10.04
CA SER A 14 -6.13 5.97 -9.55
C SER A 14 -6.96 7.06 -8.90
N LEU A 15 -6.67 7.36 -7.64
CA LEU A 15 -7.25 8.48 -6.89
C LEU A 15 -6.12 9.46 -6.61
N GLN A 16 -6.26 10.69 -7.11
CA GLN A 16 -5.18 11.68 -7.09
C GLN A 16 -5.72 13.09 -6.80
N ASN A 17 -4.85 13.99 -6.32
CA ASN A 17 -5.08 15.43 -6.24
C ASN A 17 -6.42 15.79 -5.58
N ASP A 18 -6.63 15.28 -4.37
CA ASP A 18 -7.83 15.50 -3.54
C ASP A 18 -9.17 15.19 -4.23
N THR A 19 -9.18 14.32 -5.26
CA THR A 19 -10.43 13.81 -5.89
C THR A 19 -11.32 12.99 -4.95
N TYR A 20 -10.81 12.69 -3.75
CA TYR A 20 -11.53 12.00 -2.70
C TYR A 20 -11.44 12.80 -1.40
N GLU A 21 -12.56 13.41 -1.00
CA GLU A 21 -12.68 14.26 0.20
C GLU A 21 -12.98 13.44 1.48
N GLY A 22 -12.87 12.11 1.42
CA GLY A 22 -13.17 11.27 2.58
C GLY A 22 -11.95 11.07 3.48
N LEU A 23 -12.17 11.09 4.79
CA LEU A 23 -11.13 10.79 5.78
C LEU A 23 -10.71 9.31 5.78
N HIS A 24 -11.61 8.41 5.36
CA HIS A 24 -11.39 6.97 5.39
C HIS A 24 -11.77 6.31 4.06
N LEU A 25 -10.77 5.82 3.33
CA LEU A 25 -11.00 5.02 2.13
C LEU A 25 -11.34 3.59 2.53
N HIS A 26 -12.63 3.28 2.62
CA HIS A 26 -13.12 1.93 2.93
C HIS A 26 -13.49 1.16 1.66
N VAL A 27 -12.83 0.02 1.47
CA VAL A 27 -13.18 -0.97 0.45
C VAL A 27 -13.83 -2.17 1.12
N GLU A 28 -15.16 -2.21 1.04
CA GLU A 28 -15.98 -3.29 1.58
C GLU A 28 -15.79 -4.60 0.82
N ALA A 29 -16.18 -5.70 1.48
CA ALA A 29 -16.23 -7.04 0.88
C ALA A 29 -17.02 -7.03 -0.44
N GLY A 30 -16.52 -7.75 -1.46
CA GLY A 30 -17.12 -7.73 -2.79
C GLY A 30 -16.77 -6.51 -3.65
N GLY A 31 -16.09 -5.50 -3.10
CA GLY A 31 -15.59 -4.35 -3.86
C GLY A 31 -14.50 -4.73 -4.85
N PHE A 32 -14.56 -4.15 -6.06
CA PHE A 32 -13.46 -4.14 -7.04
C PHE A 32 -12.82 -5.52 -7.34
N GLN A 33 -13.65 -6.50 -7.69
CA GLN A 33 -13.24 -7.91 -7.78
C GLN A 33 -12.17 -8.22 -8.85
N LYS A 34 -12.09 -7.41 -9.91
CA LYS A 34 -11.12 -7.59 -11.01
C LYS A 34 -9.96 -6.59 -10.98
N LEU A 35 -9.93 -5.69 -10.00
CA LEU A 35 -8.92 -4.65 -9.92
C LEU A 35 -7.54 -5.26 -9.67
N LYS A 36 -6.57 -4.87 -10.50
CA LYS A 36 -5.19 -5.36 -10.46
C LYS A 36 -4.24 -4.32 -9.88
N GLU A 37 -4.51 -3.04 -10.12
CA GLU A 37 -3.64 -1.94 -9.70
C GLU A 37 -4.47 -0.83 -9.05
N LEU A 38 -4.05 -0.40 -7.86
CA LEU A 38 -4.64 0.70 -7.11
C LEU A 38 -3.56 1.72 -6.77
N HIS A 39 -3.72 2.94 -7.28
CA HIS A 39 -2.85 4.06 -7.01
C HIS A 39 -3.62 5.11 -6.21
N VAL A 40 -3.02 5.56 -5.10
CA VAL A 40 -3.57 6.61 -4.24
C VAL A 40 -2.45 7.63 -4.04
N ARG A 41 -2.70 8.87 -4.46
CA ARG A 41 -1.71 9.95 -4.45
C ARG A 41 -2.33 11.25 -3.97
N ASP A 42 -1.58 12.04 -3.20
CA ASP A 42 -1.94 13.45 -2.93
C ASP A 42 -3.41 13.60 -2.50
N LEU A 43 -3.79 12.78 -1.51
CA LEU A 43 -5.07 12.87 -0.82
C LEU A 43 -4.78 13.31 0.60
N ASN A 44 -4.69 14.63 0.78
CA ASN A 44 -4.08 15.22 1.97
C ASN A 44 -4.92 15.06 3.23
N GLU A 45 -6.22 14.80 3.10
CA GLU A 45 -7.12 14.55 4.22
C GLU A 45 -7.29 13.06 4.58
N LEU A 46 -6.81 12.16 3.72
CA LEU A 46 -6.98 10.73 3.92
C LEU A 46 -6.17 10.25 5.12
N GLN A 47 -6.85 9.76 6.17
CA GLN A 47 -6.23 9.32 7.42
C GLN A 47 -6.05 7.81 7.51
N ASP A 48 -6.99 7.05 6.96
CA ASP A 48 -6.93 5.59 6.97
C ASP A 48 -7.45 4.97 5.67
N ILE A 49 -6.92 3.79 5.37
CA ILE A 49 -7.42 2.91 4.31
C ILE A 49 -7.85 1.61 4.98
N ILE A 50 -9.09 1.21 4.77
CA ILE A 50 -9.69 0.03 5.40
C ILE A 50 -10.07 -0.95 4.28
N ILE A 51 -9.60 -2.18 4.39
CA ILE A 51 -9.82 -3.25 3.41
C ILE A 51 -10.48 -4.41 4.13
N ASP A 52 -11.75 -4.64 3.84
CA ASP A 52 -12.46 -5.78 4.40
C ASP A 52 -11.96 -7.09 3.80
N LYS A 53 -12.09 -8.19 4.54
CA LYS A 53 -11.86 -9.53 4.00
C LYS A 53 -12.78 -9.78 2.79
N GLY A 54 -12.19 -10.18 1.65
CA GLY A 54 -12.92 -10.40 0.39
C GLY A 54 -13.04 -9.16 -0.50
N ALA A 55 -12.49 -8.02 -0.09
CA ALA A 55 -12.24 -6.89 -0.97
C ALA A 55 -10.99 -7.14 -1.83
N LEU A 56 -10.97 -6.58 -3.05
CA LEU A 56 -9.77 -6.53 -3.91
C LEU A 56 -9.04 -7.88 -4.14
N PRO A 57 -9.74 -9.02 -4.35
CA PRO A 57 -9.13 -10.36 -4.42
C PRO A 57 -8.21 -10.61 -5.63
N SER A 58 -8.12 -9.64 -6.56
CA SER A 58 -7.27 -9.70 -7.75
C SER A 58 -6.12 -8.69 -7.73
N LEU A 59 -5.98 -7.92 -6.65
CA LEU A 59 -5.02 -6.82 -6.59
C LEU A 59 -3.60 -7.35 -6.54
N LYS A 60 -2.78 -6.87 -7.48
CA LYS A 60 -1.35 -7.23 -7.62
C LYS A 60 -0.44 -6.10 -7.17
N LYS A 61 -0.85 -4.84 -7.38
CA LYS A 61 -0.03 -3.68 -7.04
C LYS A 61 -0.85 -2.63 -6.31
N MET A 62 -0.29 -2.14 -5.22
CA MET A 62 -0.80 -0.99 -4.49
C MET A 62 0.32 0.05 -4.38
N SER A 63 0.03 1.28 -4.80
CA SER A 63 0.96 2.40 -4.68
C SER A 63 0.31 3.53 -3.90
N LEU A 64 0.92 3.92 -2.78
CA LEU A 64 0.54 5.04 -1.93
C LEU A 64 1.64 6.10 -2.05
N PHE A 65 1.26 7.34 -2.37
CA PHE A 65 2.21 8.42 -2.65
C PHE A 65 1.76 9.73 -2.00
N GLU A 66 2.62 10.45 -1.28
CA GLU A 66 2.31 11.78 -0.75
C GLU A 66 0.98 11.83 0.04
N LEU A 67 0.78 10.87 0.96
CA LEU A 67 -0.41 10.81 1.82
C LEU A 67 -0.07 11.33 3.22
N PHE A 68 0.02 12.65 3.36
CA PHE A 68 0.58 13.28 4.56
C PHE A 68 -0.27 13.17 5.83
N SER A 69 -1.54 12.79 5.73
CA SER A 69 -2.41 12.54 6.89
C SER A 69 -2.59 11.06 7.21
N LEU A 70 -2.09 10.16 6.36
CA LEU A 70 -2.18 8.72 6.57
C LEU A 70 -1.28 8.34 7.76
N LYS A 71 -1.83 7.61 8.72
CA LYS A 71 -1.12 7.26 9.98
C LYS A 71 -0.58 5.83 9.98
N HIS A 72 -1.29 4.93 9.32
CA HIS A 72 -1.00 3.49 9.37
C HIS A 72 -1.03 2.88 7.97
N ILE A 73 -0.32 1.79 7.78
CA ILE A 73 -0.49 0.93 6.61
C ILE A 73 -1.97 0.50 6.53
N PRO A 74 -2.53 0.31 5.32
CA PRO A 74 -3.95 -0.03 5.17
C PRO A 74 -4.38 -1.18 6.08
N THR A 75 -5.41 -0.94 6.89
CA THR A 75 -5.97 -1.98 7.76
C THR A 75 -6.55 -3.09 6.88
N GLY A 76 -6.23 -4.35 7.21
CA GLY A 76 -6.72 -5.50 6.44
C GLY A 76 -5.94 -5.77 5.14
N ILE A 77 -4.83 -5.08 4.90
CA ILE A 77 -3.88 -5.37 3.81
C ILE A 77 -3.43 -6.84 3.74
N LYS A 78 -3.38 -7.56 4.87
CA LYS A 78 -3.13 -9.01 4.95
C LYS A 78 -4.17 -9.87 4.22
N HIS A 79 -5.34 -9.31 3.91
CA HIS A 79 -6.39 -9.97 3.13
C HIS A 79 -6.10 -9.98 1.62
N LEU A 80 -5.09 -9.22 1.16
CA LEU A 80 -4.70 -9.13 -0.24
C LEU A 80 -3.75 -10.26 -0.64
N GLU A 81 -4.28 -11.47 -0.76
CA GLU A 81 -3.50 -12.70 -0.99
C GLU A 81 -2.67 -12.71 -2.29
N LYS A 82 -3.01 -11.88 -3.28
CA LYS A 82 -2.31 -11.79 -4.58
C LYS A 82 -1.42 -10.55 -4.71
N LEU A 83 -1.21 -9.81 -3.62
CA LEU A 83 -0.41 -8.59 -3.66
C LEU A 83 1.07 -8.93 -3.92
N GLU A 84 1.57 -8.48 -5.06
CA GLU A 84 2.95 -8.72 -5.50
C GLU A 84 3.85 -7.53 -5.15
N ALA A 85 3.28 -6.32 -5.13
CA ALA A 85 4.02 -5.10 -4.82
C ALA A 85 3.22 -4.12 -3.98
N LEU A 86 3.83 -3.65 -2.89
CA LEU A 86 3.37 -2.52 -2.09
C LEU A 86 4.42 -1.42 -2.17
N ARG A 87 4.03 -0.26 -2.68
CA ARG A 87 4.89 0.93 -2.73
C ARG A 87 4.27 2.00 -1.86
N ILE A 88 5.02 2.50 -0.90
CA ILE A 88 4.63 3.61 -0.05
C ILE A 88 5.77 4.61 -0.12
N LEU A 89 5.55 5.70 -0.85
CA LEU A 89 6.63 6.62 -1.21
C LEU A 89 6.26 8.04 -0.84
N ASP A 90 7.29 8.81 -0.53
CA ASP A 90 7.23 10.23 -0.20
C ASP A 90 6.17 10.52 0.90
N MET A 91 6.19 9.68 1.94
CA MET A 91 5.36 9.83 3.14
C MET A 91 6.03 10.67 4.23
N LYS A 92 5.22 11.10 5.22
CA LYS A 92 5.71 11.70 6.46
C LYS A 92 6.65 10.78 7.23
N VAL A 93 7.59 11.37 7.96
CA VAL A 93 8.60 10.66 8.76
C VAL A 93 7.94 9.76 9.79
N GLU A 94 6.96 10.30 10.51
CA GLU A 94 6.26 9.62 11.59
C GLU A 94 5.55 8.35 11.09
N PHE A 95 5.02 8.39 9.86
CA PHE A 95 4.42 7.22 9.23
C PHE A 95 5.45 6.10 9.06
N VAL A 96 6.62 6.42 8.49
CA VAL A 96 7.65 5.42 8.22
C VAL A 96 8.18 4.84 9.52
N GLU A 97 8.45 5.66 10.53
CA GLU A 97 8.92 5.22 11.84
C GLU A 97 7.93 4.27 12.52
N HIS A 98 6.65 4.63 12.56
CA HIS A 98 5.62 3.80 13.20
C HIS A 98 5.37 2.47 12.48
N ASN A 99 5.47 2.43 11.15
CA ASN A 99 5.09 1.27 10.36
C ASN A 99 6.28 0.39 9.90
N SER A 100 7.52 0.84 10.13
CA SER A 100 8.74 0.10 9.77
C SER A 100 8.99 -1.19 10.57
N THR A 101 8.18 -1.45 11.61
CA THR A 101 8.35 -2.58 12.55
C THR A 101 7.30 -3.68 12.36
N GLU A 102 6.38 -3.56 11.41
CA GLU A 102 5.33 -4.58 11.24
C GLU A 102 5.84 -5.83 10.51
N ASP A 103 6.04 -6.90 11.28
CA ASP A 103 6.58 -8.18 10.83
C ASP A 103 5.82 -8.82 9.65
N TRP A 104 4.51 -8.60 9.55
CA TRP A 104 3.67 -9.27 8.55
C TRP A 104 3.92 -8.76 7.11
N ILE A 105 4.34 -7.49 6.94
CA ILE A 105 4.62 -6.90 5.61
C ILE A 105 5.78 -7.66 4.96
N MET A 106 6.78 -7.98 5.78
CA MET A 106 7.99 -8.71 5.37
C MET A 106 7.70 -10.16 5.01
N GLU A 107 6.62 -10.72 5.55
CA GLU A 107 6.25 -12.10 5.29
C GLU A 107 5.45 -12.26 3.99
N HIS A 108 4.57 -11.32 3.65
CA HIS A 108 3.56 -11.54 2.62
C HIS A 108 3.73 -10.73 1.33
N VAL A 109 4.52 -9.66 1.32
CA VAL A 109 4.73 -8.84 0.13
C VAL A 109 6.14 -9.03 -0.44
N PRO A 110 6.29 -9.66 -1.63
CA PRO A 110 7.61 -9.92 -2.22
C PRO A 110 8.43 -8.64 -2.49
N LEU A 111 7.75 -7.54 -2.82
CA LEU A 111 8.36 -6.25 -3.13
C LEU A 111 7.69 -5.14 -2.31
N LEU A 112 8.32 -4.78 -1.19
CA LEU A 112 7.99 -3.60 -0.41
C LEU A 112 8.98 -2.48 -0.75
N LYS A 113 8.49 -1.31 -1.14
CA LYS A 113 9.32 -0.10 -1.26
C LYS A 113 8.79 0.99 -0.36
N LEU A 114 9.61 1.45 0.59
CA LEU A 114 9.32 2.56 1.49
C LEU A 114 10.27 3.72 1.17
N LYS A 115 9.76 4.90 0.85
CA LYS A 115 10.59 6.09 0.54
C LYS A 115 10.06 7.33 1.24
N GLN A 116 10.96 8.20 1.69
CA GLN A 116 10.61 9.42 2.42
C GLN A 116 10.82 10.70 1.58
N TRP A 117 9.98 11.71 1.84
CA TRP A 117 10.13 13.06 1.32
C TRP A 117 11.20 13.81 2.13
N MET A 118 12.48 13.58 1.81
CA MET A 118 13.65 14.43 2.10
C MET A 118 14.99 13.76 1.66
N GLY A 119 14.94 12.75 0.78
CA GLY A 119 16.15 12.18 0.17
C GLY A 119 16.60 10.84 0.77
N MET A 120 15.92 10.31 1.79
CA MET A 120 16.19 8.96 2.29
C MET A 120 15.34 7.91 1.55
N LEU A 121 16.01 7.02 0.81
CA LEU A 121 15.46 5.85 0.15
C LEU A 121 15.66 4.61 1.03
N PHE A 122 14.58 3.94 1.43
CA PHE A 122 14.63 2.63 2.07
C PHE A 122 14.10 1.57 1.10
N GLU A 123 14.98 1.05 0.26
CA GLU A 123 14.62 -0.11 -0.56
C GLU A 123 14.76 -1.40 0.25
N THR A 124 13.64 -1.98 0.69
CA THR A 124 13.63 -3.34 1.21
C THR A 124 13.39 -4.31 0.06
N GLN A 125 14.46 -4.87 -0.52
CA GLN A 125 14.31 -5.95 -1.49
C GLN A 125 14.10 -7.28 -0.76
N GLY A 126 12.90 -7.84 -0.85
CA GLY A 126 12.64 -9.21 -0.43
C GLY A 126 13.26 -10.20 -1.41
N SER A 127 14.45 -10.74 -1.12
CA SER A 127 15.06 -11.82 -1.90
C SER A 127 14.89 -13.18 -1.21
N ARG A 128 14.36 -14.18 -1.94
CA ARG A 128 14.45 -15.59 -1.53
C ARG A 128 15.87 -16.09 -1.78
N ASN A 129 16.59 -16.45 -0.72
CA ASN A 129 17.76 -17.31 -0.88
C ASN A 129 17.33 -18.76 -1.17
N GLN A 130 18.22 -19.55 -1.77
CA GLN A 130 17.98 -20.96 -2.14
C GLN A 130 17.66 -21.89 -0.94
N ALA A 131 17.76 -21.40 0.30
CA ALA A 131 17.49 -22.13 1.53
C ALA A 131 16.15 -21.75 2.21
N GLY A 132 15.30 -20.94 1.56
CA GLY A 132 13.97 -20.59 2.07
C GLY A 132 13.94 -19.68 3.31
N ARG A 133 15.07 -19.12 3.75
CA ARG A 133 15.10 -18.19 4.89
C ARG A 133 15.06 -16.74 4.39
N LYS A 134 13.97 -16.03 4.72
CA LYS A 134 13.84 -14.59 4.48
C LYS A 134 14.89 -13.86 5.33
N ARG A 135 15.79 -13.11 4.70
CA ARG A 135 16.59 -12.08 5.37
C ARG A 135 16.37 -10.79 4.60
N CYS A 136 15.97 -9.74 5.29
CA CYS A 136 15.92 -8.40 4.75
C CYS A 136 17.19 -7.67 5.21
N TRP A 137 17.84 -6.98 4.28
CA TRP A 137 18.86 -5.99 4.61
C TRP A 137 18.19 -4.62 4.48
N LEU A 138 18.13 -3.85 5.58
CA LEU A 138 17.95 -2.41 5.48
C LEU A 138 19.25 -1.86 4.87
N GLN A 139 19.31 -1.72 3.55
CA GLN A 139 20.40 -0.93 2.95
C GLN A 139 20.03 0.55 3.07
N LEU A 140 20.62 1.20 4.08
CA LEU A 140 20.81 2.64 4.09
C LEU A 140 21.63 3.00 2.83
N GLN A 141 20.98 3.55 1.81
CA GLN A 141 21.69 4.32 0.80
C GLN A 141 21.57 5.79 1.19
N VAL A 142 22.61 6.27 1.87
CA VAL A 142 22.91 7.70 1.97
C VAL A 142 23.55 8.08 0.63
N GLN A 143 22.94 9.03 -0.09
CA GLN A 143 23.62 9.73 -1.19
C GLN A 143 24.53 10.82 -0.62
#